data_AF-A0A3A9ETZ6-F1
#
_entry.id   AF-A0A3A9ETZ6-F1
#
_cell.length_a   1.000
_cell.length_b   1.000
_cell.length_c   1.000
_cell.angle_alpha   90.00
_cell.angle_beta   90.00
_cell.angle_gamma   90.00
#
_symmetry.space_group_name_H-M   'P 1'
#
loop_
_entity.id
_entity.type
_entity.pdbx_description
1 polymer ?
#
loop_
_entity_poly.entity_id
_entity_poly.type
_entity_poly.pdbx_seq_one_letter_code
_entity_poly.pdbx_strand_id
1 'polypeptide(L)'
;MSTSRSDQQSKRPSRQRAVALQYGVSDSAPVIVASGMGYLAEKMLDVAQENGVPIYEDNSLATILSQLNLGQEIPEELYRAVVEIYVYFLNFDFERQSQDHRRQARNPESGLEESEAN
;
A
#
# COMPACT_ATOMS: atom_id res chain seq x y z
N MET A 1 37.55 -0.43 -29.23
CA MET A 1 36.18 0.13 -29.25
C MET A 1 35.27 -0.80 -28.50
N SER A 2 34.71 -0.29 -27.41
CA SER A 2 33.79 -0.97 -26.50
C SER A 2 32.46 -1.24 -27.19
N THR A 3 31.95 -2.46 -27.07
CA THR A 3 30.50 -2.70 -27.14
C THR A 3 30.08 -3.37 -25.86
N SER A 4 29.41 -2.56 -25.04
CA SER A 4 28.80 -2.89 -23.78
C SER A 4 27.88 -4.10 -23.92
N ARG A 5 28.23 -5.20 -23.25
CA ARG A 5 27.26 -6.21 -22.81
C ARG A 5 26.58 -5.68 -21.55
N SER A 6 25.72 -4.70 -21.74
CA SER A 6 24.76 -4.22 -20.74
C SER A 6 23.40 -4.38 -21.40
N ASP A 7 22.38 -4.80 -20.66
CA ASP A 7 20.99 -5.02 -21.11
C ASP A 7 20.59 -6.46 -21.45
N GLN A 8 21.16 -7.42 -20.73
CA GLN A 8 20.41 -8.65 -20.38
C GLN A 8 20.49 -8.87 -18.86
N GLN A 9 19.94 -7.92 -18.09
CA GLN A 9 19.45 -8.22 -16.75
C GLN A 9 18.18 -9.07 -16.92
N SER A 10 18.35 -10.33 -17.33
CA SER A 10 17.31 -11.35 -17.30
C SER A 10 16.70 -11.35 -15.90
N LYS A 11 15.44 -10.90 -15.81
CA LYS A 11 14.55 -10.95 -14.66
C LYS A 11 14.55 -12.40 -14.16
N ARG A 12 15.49 -12.76 -13.29
CA ARG A 12 15.42 -14.04 -12.57
C ARG A 12 14.06 -14.03 -11.90
N PRO A 13 13.26 -15.11 -11.95
CA PRO A 13 12.01 -15.16 -11.21
C PRO A 13 12.39 -14.86 -9.77
N SER A 14 12.01 -13.65 -9.34
CA SER A 14 12.36 -13.14 -8.05
C SER A 14 11.74 -14.12 -7.07
N ARG A 15 12.45 -14.44 -5.99
CA ARG A 15 11.86 -15.14 -4.84
C ARG A 15 10.84 -14.23 -4.11
N GLN A 16 10.20 -13.33 -4.85
CA GLN A 16 9.19 -12.41 -4.38
C GLN A 16 7.97 -13.21 -3.97
N ARG A 17 7.43 -12.77 -2.85
CA ARG A 17 6.21 -13.27 -2.27
C ARG A 17 5.29 -12.10 -2.07
N ALA A 18 4.02 -12.30 -2.31
CA ALA A 18 2.98 -11.33 -2.03
C ALA A 18 1.91 -12.02 -1.20
N VAL A 19 1.40 -11.31 -0.20
CA VAL A 19 0.31 -11.76 0.65
C VAL A 19 -0.68 -10.61 0.76
N ALA A 20 -1.96 -10.91 0.55
CA ALA A 20 -3.04 -9.95 0.71
C ALA A 20 -3.75 -10.20 2.05
N LEU A 21 -3.93 -9.11 2.80
CA LEU A 21 -4.61 -9.10 4.09
C LEU A 21 -5.94 -8.38 3.97
N GLN A 22 -6.95 -8.90 4.66
CA GLN A 22 -8.25 -8.25 4.78
C GLN A 22 -8.67 -8.18 6.25
N TYR A 23 -9.32 -7.09 6.65
CA TYR A 23 -9.97 -6.99 7.94
C TYR A 23 -11.48 -6.89 7.74
N GLY A 24 -12.22 -7.91 8.16
CA GLY A 24 -13.69 -7.89 8.19
C GLY A 24 -14.23 -7.14 9.41
N VAL A 25 -15.51 -6.77 9.37
CA VAL A 25 -16.17 -6.03 10.47
C VAL A 25 -16.26 -6.87 11.75
N SER A 26 -16.27 -8.20 11.62
CA SER A 26 -16.39 -9.14 12.74
C SER A 26 -15.09 -9.88 13.06
N ASP A 27 -14.02 -9.60 12.32
CA ASP A 27 -12.76 -10.32 12.49
C ASP A 27 -11.98 -9.70 13.65
N SER A 28 -11.36 -10.54 14.48
CA SER A 28 -10.56 -10.04 15.60
C SER A 28 -9.17 -9.61 15.12
N ALA A 29 -8.70 -10.22 14.03
CA ALA A 29 -7.43 -9.93 13.38
C ALA A 29 -7.54 -9.98 11.86
N PRO A 30 -6.61 -9.37 11.11
CA PRO A 30 -6.61 -9.49 9.66
C PRO A 30 -6.47 -10.94 9.21
N VAL A 31 -7.15 -11.28 8.13
CA VAL A 31 -7.18 -12.61 7.52
C VAL A 31 -6.34 -12.63 6.24
N ILE A 32 -5.65 -13.73 6.00
CA ILE A 32 -4.93 -14.00 4.76
C ILE A 32 -5.93 -14.37 3.66
N VAL A 33 -6.14 -13.50 2.67
CA VAL A 33 -7.12 -13.74 1.59
C VAL A 33 -6.47 -14.17 0.28
N ALA A 34 -5.19 -13.88 0.08
CA ALA A 34 -4.40 -14.39 -1.04
C ALA A 34 -2.92 -14.49 -0.65
N SER A 35 -2.21 -15.43 -1.27
CA SER A 35 -0.76 -15.61 -1.13
C SER A 35 -0.19 -16.14 -2.44
N GLY A 36 0.95 -15.62 -2.86
CA GLY A 36 1.56 -15.98 -4.14
C GLY A 36 3.07 -15.83 -4.12
N MET A 37 3.74 -16.50 -5.07
CA MET A 37 5.18 -16.44 -5.27
C MET A 37 5.53 -16.28 -6.75
N GLY A 38 6.67 -15.65 -7.04
CA GLY A 38 7.17 -15.45 -8.40
C GLY A 38 6.12 -14.76 -9.28
N TYR A 39 5.75 -15.38 -10.41
CA TYR A 39 4.77 -14.81 -11.34
C TYR A 39 3.42 -14.47 -10.70
N LEU A 40 2.93 -15.32 -9.79
CA LEU A 40 1.65 -15.04 -9.11
C LEU A 40 1.77 -13.83 -8.18
N ALA A 41 2.90 -13.67 -7.49
CA ALA A 41 3.16 -12.47 -6.68
C ALA A 41 3.21 -11.21 -7.54
N GLU A 42 3.87 -11.26 -8.71
CA GLU A 42 3.88 -10.14 -9.66
C GLU A 42 2.46 -9.76 -10.09
N LYS A 43 1.63 -10.76 -10.44
CA LYS A 43 0.23 -10.52 -10.81
C LYS A 43 -0.63 -9.95 -9.68
N MET A 44 -0.40 -10.39 -8.44
CA MET A 44 -1.08 -9.81 -7.27
C MET A 44 -0.74 -8.33 -7.10
N LEU A 45 0.53 -7.95 -7.31
CA LEU A 45 0.97 -6.57 -7.23
C LEU A 45 0.35 -5.71 -8.34
N ASP A 46 0.32 -6.21 -9.58
CA ASP A 46 -0.35 -5.54 -10.71
C ASP A 46 -1.83 -5.23 -10.36
N VAL A 47 -2.57 -6.25 -9.92
CA VAL A 47 -3.99 -6.11 -9.54
C VAL A 47 -4.18 -5.15 -8.36
N ALA A 48 -3.30 -5.22 -7.35
CA ALA A 48 -3.36 -4.31 -6.21
C ALA A 48 -3.18 -2.85 -6.65
N GLN A 49 -2.21 -2.57 -7.53
CA GLN A 49 -1.99 -1.22 -8.08
C GLN A 49 -3.18 -0.73 -8.90
N GLU A 50 -3.73 -1.56 -9.78
CA GLU A 50 -4.89 -1.23 -10.61
C GLU A 50 -6.13 -0.87 -9.78
N ASN A 51 -6.28 -1.48 -8.61
CA ASN A 51 -7.43 -1.27 -7.71
C ASN A 51 -7.13 -0.29 -6.56
N GLY A 52 -5.95 0.34 -6.54
CA GLY A 52 -5.57 1.27 -5.48
C GLY A 52 -5.42 0.62 -4.09
N VAL A 53 -5.15 -0.68 -4.04
CA VAL A 53 -4.84 -1.38 -2.78
C VAL A 53 -3.41 -1.00 -2.38
N PRO A 54 -3.20 -0.49 -1.15
CA PRO A 54 -1.87 -0.07 -0.70
C PRO A 54 -0.91 -1.26 -0.59
N ILE A 55 0.34 -1.06 -1.00
CA ILE A 55 1.39 -2.10 -1.04
C ILE A 55 2.51 -1.70 -0.10
N TYR A 56 2.88 -2.63 0.81
CA TYR A 56 4.01 -2.49 1.72
C TYR A 56 5.06 -3.55 1.39
N GLU A 57 6.31 -3.12 1.18
CA GLU A 57 7.40 -4.02 0.79
C GLU A 57 8.24 -4.43 2.01
N ASP A 58 8.09 -5.69 2.45
CA ASP A 58 8.95 -6.33 3.43
C ASP A 58 9.14 -7.81 3.07
N ASN A 59 10.36 -8.18 2.66
CA ASN A 59 10.69 -9.53 2.23
C ASN A 59 10.57 -10.57 3.35
N SER A 60 10.91 -10.19 4.59
CA SER A 60 10.92 -11.09 5.74
C SER A 60 9.48 -11.36 6.17
N LEU A 61 8.69 -10.30 6.35
CA LEU A 61 7.29 -10.41 6.76
C LEU A 61 6.45 -11.10 5.69
N ALA A 62 6.61 -10.75 4.41
CA ALA A 62 5.92 -11.45 3.32
C ALA A 62 6.26 -12.95 3.30
N THR A 63 7.51 -13.32 3.61
CA THR A 63 7.91 -14.73 3.71
C THR A 63 7.26 -15.44 4.89
N ILE A 64 7.17 -14.81 6.05
CA ILE A 64 6.51 -15.38 7.22
C ILE A 64 5.00 -15.52 6.96
N LEU A 65 4.34 -14.45 6.54
CA LEU A 65 2.89 -14.45 6.27
C LEU A 65 2.51 -15.44 5.16
N SER A 66 3.38 -15.65 4.16
CA SER A 66 3.10 -16.59 3.07
C SER A 66 3.04 -18.07 3.51
N GLN A 67 3.53 -18.37 4.71
CA GLN A 67 3.49 -19.73 5.29
C GLN A 67 2.17 -20.00 6.02
N LEU A 68 1.34 -18.98 6.24
CA LEU A 68 0.02 -19.12 6.84
C LEU A 68 -1.01 -19.58 5.80
N ASN A 69 -2.08 -20.21 6.28
CA ASN A 69 -3.14 -20.72 5.39
C ASN A 69 -4.07 -19.59 4.92
N LEU A 70 -4.64 -19.74 3.73
CA LEU A 70 -5.74 -18.89 3.27
C LEU A 70 -6.93 -19.01 4.22
N GLY A 71 -7.60 -17.90 4.50
CA GLY A 71 -8.72 -17.81 5.44
C GLY A 71 -8.29 -17.83 6.92
N GLN A 72 -6.98 -17.91 7.20
CA GLN A 72 -6.47 -17.88 8.55
C GLN A 72 -6.30 -16.43 9.02
N GLU A 73 -6.76 -16.14 10.24
CA GLU A 73 -6.35 -14.92 10.96
C GLU A 73 -4.85 -14.95 11.24
N ILE A 74 -4.23 -13.77 11.21
CA ILE A 74 -2.82 -13.63 11.57
C ILE A 74 -2.63 -14.02 13.05
N PRO A 75 -1.55 -14.74 13.41
CA PRO A 75 -1.22 -15.02 14.81
C PRO A 75 -0.86 -13.77 15.63
N GLU A 76 -1.11 -13.79 16.94
CA GLU A 76 -0.86 -12.66 17.84
C GLU A 76 0.59 -12.15 17.78
N GLU A 77 1.55 -13.06 17.59
CA GLU A 77 2.98 -12.74 17.53
C GLU A 77 3.32 -11.80 16.37
N LEU A 78 2.47 -11.76 15.33
CA LEU A 78 2.65 -10.92 14.16
C LEU A 78 1.81 -9.63 14.20
N TYR A 79 0.95 -9.44 15.20
CA TYR A 79 0.07 -8.26 15.29
C TYR A 79 0.84 -6.96 15.24
N ARG A 80 1.97 -6.88 15.95
CA ARG A 80 2.79 -5.67 15.97
C ARG A 80 3.27 -5.27 14.58
N ALA A 81 3.77 -6.23 13.81
CA ALA A 81 4.26 -5.98 12.45
C ALA A 81 3.13 -5.49 11.52
N VAL A 82 1.94 -6.05 11.67
CA VAL A 82 0.75 -5.64 10.90
C VAL A 82 0.27 -4.24 11.30
N VAL A 83 0.27 -3.92 12.59
CA VAL A 83 -0.06 -2.56 13.08
C VAL A 83 0.91 -1.52 12.53
N GLU A 84 2.21 -1.84 12.46
CA GLU A 84 3.21 -0.95 11.86
C GLU A 84 2.90 -0.64 10.39
N ILE A 85 2.40 -1.62 9.62
CA ILE A 85 1.92 -1.41 8.24
C ILE A 85 0.74 -0.44 8.21
N TYR A 86 -0.25 -0.61 9.09
CA TYR A 86 -1.41 0.30 9.12
C TYR A 86 -1.02 1.72 9.48
N VAL A 87 -0.15 1.89 10.48
CA VAL A 87 0.34 3.22 10.89
C VAL A 87 1.13 3.87 9.76
N TYR A 88 1.92 3.10 9.00
CA TYR A 88 2.62 3.61 7.82
C TYR A 88 1.65 4.25 6.81
N PHE A 89 0.53 3.57 6.50
CA PHE A 89 -0.46 4.11 5.56
C PHE A 89 -1.32 5.25 6.14
N LEU A 90 -1.71 5.17 7.42
CA LEU A 90 -2.45 6.25 8.07
C LEU A 90 -1.66 7.56 8.09
N ASN A 91 -0.35 7.50 8.36
CA ASN A 91 0.52 8.67 8.32
C ASN A 91 0.70 9.20 6.90
N PHE A 92 0.81 8.30 5.92
CA PHE A 92 0.89 8.67 4.50
C PHE A 92 -0.38 9.42 4.02
N ASP A 93 -1.56 8.98 4.46
CA ASP A 93 -2.82 9.63 4.12
C ASP A 93 -3.03 10.96 4.88
N PHE A 94 -2.55 11.06 6.12
CA PHE A 94 -2.64 12.27 6.94
C PHE A 94 -1.90 13.47 6.32
N GLU A 95 -0.73 13.25 5.72
CA GLU A 95 0.04 14.33 5.09
C GLU A 95 -0.67 14.92 3.87
N ARG A 96 -1.34 14.09 3.06
CA ARG A 96 -2.14 14.54 1.91
C ARG A 96 -3.32 15.40 2.36
N GLN A 97 -4.07 14.94 3.36
CA GLN A 97 -5.21 15.69 3.88
C GLN A 97 -4.77 17.01 4.51
N SER A 98 -3.67 17.03 5.25
CA SER A 98 -3.15 18.25 5.90
C SER A 98 -2.74 19.34 4.90
N GLN A 99 -2.24 18.96 3.72
CA GLN A 99 -1.91 19.94 2.67
C GLN A 99 -3.16 20.52 1.99
N ASP A 100 -4.19 19.72 1.76
CA ASP A 100 -5.43 20.18 1.12
C ASP A 100 -6.19 21.18 2.01
N HIS A 101 -6.26 20.93 3.32
CA HIS A 101 -6.89 21.86 4.28
C HIS A 101 -6.09 23.17 4.40
N ARG A 102 -4.74 23.13 4.32
CA ARG A 102 -3.89 24.33 4.38
C ARG A 102 -3.97 25.17 3.09
N ARG A 103 -4.30 24.57 1.95
CA ARG A 103 -4.55 25.27 0.68
C ARG A 103 -5.91 25.98 0.68
N GLN A 104 -6.95 25.35 1.24
CA GLN A 104 -8.28 25.97 1.34
C GLN A 104 -8.32 27.13 2.36
N ALA A 105 -7.59 27.04 3.48
CA ALA A 105 -7.52 28.11 4.48
C ALA A 105 -6.71 29.36 4.04
N ARG A 106 -6.08 29.37 2.86
CA ARG A 106 -5.29 30.50 2.34
C ARG A 106 -6.05 31.41 1.36
N ASN A 107 -7.33 31.16 1.07
CA ASN A 107 -8.15 32.06 0.24
C ASN A 107 -9.30 32.70 1.06
N PRO A 108 -9.07 33.82 1.75
CA PRO A 108 -10.14 34.64 2.30
C PRO A 108 -10.63 35.78 1.37
N GLU A 109 -10.03 36.00 0.20
CA GLU A 109 -10.29 37.20 -0.64
C GLU A 109 -10.96 36.89 -2.00
N SER A 110 -12.22 36.46 -2.00
CA SER A 110 -12.99 36.39 -3.25
C SER A 110 -14.50 36.58 -3.06
N GLY A 111 -14.92 37.60 -2.29
CA GLY A 111 -16.35 37.76 -1.99
C GLY A 111 -16.83 39.15 -1.57
N LEU A 112 -16.10 40.24 -1.84
CA LEU A 112 -16.57 41.61 -1.53
C LEU A 112 -16.28 42.57 -2.69
N GLU A 113 -16.72 42.23 -3.89
CA GLU A 113 -16.92 43.21 -4.96
C GLU A 113 -18.21 42.85 -5.69
N GLU A 114 -19.34 43.42 -5.26
CA GLU A 114 -20.45 43.79 -6.13
C GLU A 114 -21.55 44.46 -5.30
N SER A 115 -22.09 45.57 -5.85
CA SER A 115 -23.09 46.48 -5.27
C SER A 115 -22.48 47.43 -4.23
N GLU A 116 -22.29 48.72 -4.49
CA GLU A 116 -23.34 49.64 -4.93
C GLU A 116 -22.80 50.72 -5.87
N ALA A 117 -23.27 50.68 -7.11
CA ALA A 117 -23.46 51.90 -7.90
C ALA A 117 -24.87 52.41 -7.59
N ASN A 118 -24.98 53.51 -6.82
CA ASN A 118 -26.04 54.52 -6.95
C ASN A 118 -25.65 55.81 -6.22
#